data_AF-A0A9W9Y7W4-F1
#
_entry.id   AF-A0A9W9Y7W4-F1
#
_cell.length_a   1.000
_cell.length_b   1.000
_cell.length_c   1.000
_cell.angle_alpha   90.00
_cell.angle_beta   90.00
_cell.angle_gamma   90.00
#
_symmetry.space_group_name_H-M   'P 1'
#
loop_
_entity.id
_entity.type
_entity.pdbx_description
1 polymer ?
#
loop_
_entity_poly.entity_id
_entity_poly.type
_entity_poly.pdbx_seq_one_letter_code
_entity_poly.pdbx_strand_id
1 'polypeptide(L)'
;MAATRTSASAVKTIILLFTKDQEENCEKLRTVLESESNGDICVVDLVDISRCGLSLEEELRRRCDCIVLICSPRATQLINDEKSCVFVTKTGQEVNFDGKIISKVLKDNDGRLRRKLIPVSFVELPSVLHGAGVTRRKARHSAISFEIKQGEVTELMLEGDVLESLIDVIKKVKT
;
A
#
# COMPACT_ATOMS: atom_id res chain seq x y z
N MET A 1 -4.60 4.71 41.05
CA MET A 1 -5.17 4.72 39.68
C MET A 1 -4.07 5.16 38.74
N ALA A 2 -3.49 4.25 37.96
CA ALA A 2 -2.48 4.60 36.98
C ALA A 2 -3.19 5.19 35.76
N ALA A 3 -2.99 6.48 35.50
CA ALA A 3 -3.42 7.12 34.27
C ALA A 3 -2.62 6.50 33.12
N THR A 4 -3.30 5.73 32.29
CA THR A 4 -2.82 5.22 31.02
C THR A 4 -2.29 6.40 30.21
N ARG A 5 -0.98 6.42 29.95
CA ARG A 5 -0.38 7.35 28.98
C ARG A 5 -1.08 7.10 27.65
N THR A 6 -1.95 8.00 27.24
CA THR A 6 -2.37 8.13 25.85
C THR A 6 -1.09 8.42 25.08
N SER A 7 -0.52 7.40 24.43
CA SER A 7 0.53 7.62 23.45
C SER A 7 -0.05 8.58 22.44
N ALA A 8 0.51 9.79 22.32
CA ALA A 8 0.24 10.66 21.19
C ALA A 8 0.38 9.79 19.93
N SER A 9 -0.71 9.64 19.18
CA SER A 9 -0.71 8.90 17.91
C SER A 9 0.32 9.61 17.02
N ALA A 10 1.49 9.01 16.85
CA ALA A 10 2.47 9.52 15.91
C ALA A 10 1.88 9.30 14.52
N VAL A 11 1.72 10.37 13.75
CA VAL A 11 1.22 10.31 12.37
C VAL A 11 2.04 9.29 11.60
N LYS A 12 1.36 8.30 11.01
CA LYS A 12 1.97 7.22 10.24
C LYS A 12 2.14 7.65 8.79
N THR A 13 3.35 7.64 8.28
CA THR A 13 3.61 7.88 6.85
C THR A 13 3.45 6.59 6.07
N ILE A 14 2.55 6.58 5.10
CA ILE A 14 2.35 5.45 4.19
C ILE A 14 2.80 5.82 2.78
N ILE A 15 3.33 4.83 2.06
CA ILE A 15 3.65 4.97 0.63
C ILE A 15 2.69 4.11 -0.18
N LEU A 16 1.97 4.71 -1.13
CA LEU A 16 1.17 4.01 -2.13
C LEU A 16 2.03 3.71 -3.37
N LEU A 17 2.12 2.42 -3.72
CA LEU A 17 2.77 1.96 -4.94
C LEU A 17 1.70 1.45 -5.92
N PHE A 18 1.68 2.01 -7.13
CA PHE A 18 0.66 1.70 -8.13
C PHE A 18 1.22 1.76 -9.56
N THR A 19 0.65 0.96 -10.46
CA THR A 19 0.89 1.05 -11.90
C THR A 19 -0.20 1.86 -12.58
N LYS A 20 0.02 2.33 -13.82
CA LYS A 20 -0.91 3.19 -14.56
C LYS A 20 -2.36 2.67 -14.59
N ASP A 21 -2.54 1.36 -14.72
CA ASP A 21 -3.86 0.70 -14.73
C ASP A 21 -4.60 0.78 -13.38
N GLN A 22 -3.92 1.16 -12.30
CA GLN A 22 -4.46 1.29 -10.95
C GLN A 22 -4.51 2.74 -10.46
N GLU A 23 -4.23 3.71 -11.32
CA GLU A 23 -4.19 5.13 -10.94
C GLU A 23 -5.47 5.60 -10.25
N GLU A 24 -6.63 5.29 -10.84
CA GLU A 24 -7.92 5.70 -10.29
C GLU A 24 -8.21 5.03 -8.93
N ASN A 25 -7.80 3.77 -8.76
CA ASN A 25 -7.94 3.06 -7.50
C ASN A 25 -6.99 3.64 -6.43
N CYS A 26 -5.81 4.09 -6.85
CA CYS A 26 -4.86 4.79 -5.98
C CYS A 26 -5.41 6.13 -5.50
N GLU A 27 -5.99 6.93 -6.41
CA GLU A 27 -6.61 8.22 -6.08
C GLU A 27 -7.74 8.04 -5.07
N LYS A 28 -8.66 7.10 -5.31
CA LYS A 28 -9.78 6.81 -4.40
C LYS A 28 -9.28 6.31 -3.04
N LEU A 29 -8.33 5.37 -3.02
CA LEU A 29 -7.76 4.86 -1.78
C LEU A 29 -7.05 5.95 -0.97
N ARG A 30 -6.35 6.86 -1.64
CA ARG A 30 -5.73 8.03 -0.99
C ARG A 30 -6.78 8.90 -0.31
N THR A 31 -7.80 9.31 -1.05
CA THR A 31 -8.89 10.18 -0.53
C THR A 31 -9.51 9.58 0.73
N VAL A 32 -9.82 8.28 0.68
CA VAL A 32 -10.45 7.57 1.80
C VAL A 32 -9.50 7.42 2.99
N LEU A 33 -8.22 7.10 2.78
CA LEU A 33 -7.24 7.01 3.87
C LEU A 33 -7.00 8.37 4.54
N GLU A 34 -6.99 9.45 3.77
CA GLU A 34 -6.84 10.81 4.30
C GLU A 34 -8.11 11.26 5.05
N SER A 35 -9.32 10.94 4.58
CA SER A 35 -10.57 11.31 5.25
C SER A 35 -10.83 10.51 6.53
N GLU A 36 -10.68 9.19 6.49
CA GLU A 36 -11.07 8.28 7.58
C GLU A 36 -10.01 8.13 8.66
N SER A 37 -8.78 8.59 8.42
CA SER A 37 -7.71 8.49 9.41
C SER A 37 -7.75 9.55 10.50
N ASN A 38 -8.61 10.56 10.39
CA ASN A 38 -8.71 11.68 11.34
C ASN A 38 -7.34 12.35 11.63
N GLY A 39 -6.48 12.43 10.61
CA GLY A 39 -5.13 13.00 10.70
C GLY A 39 -4.04 12.05 11.22
N ASP A 40 -4.35 10.79 11.53
CA ASP A 40 -3.37 9.80 12.00
C ASP A 40 -2.47 9.26 10.88
N ILE A 41 -2.85 9.45 9.60
CA ILE A 41 -2.16 8.89 8.45
C ILE A 41 -1.77 10.01 7.48
N CYS A 42 -0.50 10.02 7.08
CA CYS A 42 0.02 10.86 6.00
C CYS A 42 0.29 9.97 4.79
N VAL A 43 -0.40 10.24 3.68
CA VAL A 43 -0.29 9.47 2.45
C VAL A 43 0.71 10.13 1.50
N VAL A 44 1.70 9.36 1.06
CA VAL A 44 2.65 9.70 0.00
C VAL A 44 2.45 8.68 -1.12
N ASP A 45 2.44 9.11 -2.37
CA ASP A 45 2.41 8.20 -3.52
C ASP A 45 3.57 8.46 -4.49
N LEU A 46 3.61 7.69 -5.58
CA LEU A 46 4.65 7.85 -6.60
C LEU A 46 4.61 9.22 -7.31
N VAL A 47 3.46 9.90 -7.35
CA VAL A 47 3.31 11.25 -7.88
C VAL A 47 4.03 12.24 -6.97
N ASP A 48 3.79 12.14 -5.65
CA ASP A 48 4.47 12.98 -4.65
C ASP A 48 5.98 12.78 -4.66
N ILE A 49 6.44 11.53 -4.73
CA ILE A 49 7.87 11.19 -4.82
C ILE A 49 8.49 11.83 -6.06
N SER A 50 7.82 11.73 -7.22
CA SER A 50 8.33 12.29 -8.48
C SER A 50 8.33 13.83 -8.44
N ARG A 51 7.22 14.44 -7.98
CA ARG A 51 7.04 15.89 -7.91
C ARG A 51 8.03 16.56 -6.95
N CYS A 52 8.30 15.92 -5.81
CA CYS A 52 9.20 16.43 -4.79
C CYS A 52 10.68 16.02 -5.01
N GLY A 53 10.97 15.27 -6.08
CA GLY A 53 12.33 14.79 -6.38
C GLY A 53 12.89 13.85 -5.30
N LEU A 54 12.04 13.06 -4.65
CA LEU A 54 12.42 12.16 -3.58
C LEU A 54 12.99 10.84 -4.13
N SER A 55 13.88 10.21 -3.37
CA SER A 55 14.42 8.89 -3.71
C SER A 55 13.47 7.79 -3.24
N LEU A 56 12.88 7.05 -4.19
CA LEU A 56 12.01 5.91 -3.86
C LEU A 56 12.71 4.90 -2.92
N GLU A 57 14.01 4.64 -3.13
CA GLU A 57 14.76 3.70 -2.27
C GLU A 57 14.89 4.22 -0.83
N GLU A 58 15.08 5.52 -0.64
CA GLU A 58 15.16 6.12 0.70
C GLU A 58 13.79 6.19 1.38
N GLU A 59 12.77 6.58 0.63
CA GLU A 59 11.40 6.68 1.13
C GLU A 59 10.90 5.31 1.64
N LEU A 60 11.12 4.25 0.84
CA LEU A 60 10.77 2.88 1.23
C LEU A 60 11.59 2.36 2.42
N ARG A 61 12.87 2.72 2.54
CA ARG A 61 13.75 2.14 3.58
C ARG A 61 13.65 2.85 4.93
N ARG A 62 13.48 4.17 4.92
CA ARG A 62 13.75 4.99 6.12
C ARG A 62 12.61 5.91 6.52
N ARG A 63 11.76 6.33 5.60
CA ARG A 63 10.80 7.41 5.84
C ARG A 63 9.35 6.96 5.93
N CYS A 64 9.03 5.76 5.43
CA CYS A 64 7.71 5.18 5.61
C CYS A 64 7.59 4.25 6.81
N ASP A 65 6.40 4.30 7.42
CA ASP A 65 5.92 3.34 8.40
C ASP A 65 5.28 2.14 7.73
N CYS A 66 4.57 2.36 6.62
CA CYS A 66 3.84 1.35 5.89
C CYS A 66 3.99 1.54 4.37
N ILE A 67 3.98 0.44 3.64
CA ILE A 67 3.98 0.41 2.18
C ILE A 67 2.69 -0.28 1.76
N VAL A 68 1.84 0.41 1.02
CA VAL A 68 0.65 -0.19 0.41
C VAL A 68 0.96 -0.42 -1.06
N LEU A 69 1.03 -1.68 -1.46
CA LEU A 69 1.21 -2.06 -2.86
C LEU A 69 -0.14 -2.40 -3.46
N ILE A 70 -0.60 -1.57 -4.39
CA ILE A 70 -1.80 -1.86 -5.18
C ILE A 70 -1.42 -2.91 -6.22
N CYS A 71 -1.85 -4.13 -5.95
CA CYS A 71 -1.53 -5.31 -6.71
C CYS A 71 -2.30 -5.32 -8.03
N SER A 72 -1.55 -5.47 -9.12
CA SER A 72 -2.07 -5.75 -10.46
C SER A 72 -1.16 -6.78 -11.13
N PRO A 73 -1.62 -7.47 -12.19
CA PRO A 73 -0.76 -8.32 -13.01
C PRO A 73 0.48 -7.56 -13.51
N ARG A 74 0.30 -6.27 -13.86
CA ARG A 74 1.37 -5.40 -14.32
C ARG A 74 2.38 -5.07 -13.22
N ALA A 75 1.92 -4.70 -12.03
CA ALA A 75 2.80 -4.42 -10.88
C ALA A 75 3.63 -5.66 -10.51
N THR A 76 2.98 -6.82 -10.49
CA THR A 76 3.62 -8.11 -10.19
C THR A 76 4.69 -8.44 -11.23
N GLN A 77 4.37 -8.28 -12.52
CA GLN A 77 5.33 -8.51 -13.61
C GLN A 77 6.54 -7.58 -13.48
N LEU A 78 6.34 -6.28 -13.26
CA LEU A 78 7.43 -5.31 -13.17
C LEU A 78 8.37 -5.59 -11.99
N ILE A 79 7.84 -5.98 -10.83
CA ILE A 79 8.66 -6.33 -9.65
C ILE A 79 9.44 -7.63 -9.89
N ASN A 80 8.78 -8.68 -10.41
CA ASN A 80 9.40 -9.98 -10.63
C ASN A 80 10.50 -9.94 -11.70
N ASP A 81 10.25 -9.21 -12.78
CA ASP A 81 11.20 -9.03 -13.88
C ASP A 81 12.25 -7.95 -13.57
N GLU A 82 12.16 -7.27 -12.41
CA GLU A 82 13.01 -6.13 -12.03
C GLU A 82 13.04 -5.02 -13.10
N LYS A 83 11.86 -4.74 -13.69
CA LYS A 83 11.66 -3.73 -14.74
C LYS A 83 10.99 -2.49 -14.18
N SER A 84 11.35 -1.35 -14.74
CA SER A 84 10.73 -0.06 -14.44
C SER A 84 9.74 0.33 -15.54
N CYS A 85 8.68 1.03 -15.17
CA CYS A 85 7.69 1.53 -16.12
C CYS A 85 7.41 3.00 -15.79
N VAL A 86 7.78 3.88 -16.72
CA VAL A 86 7.41 5.29 -16.68
C VAL A 86 6.03 5.45 -17.31
N PHE A 87 5.16 6.23 -16.67
CA PHE A 87 3.86 6.58 -17.21
C PHE A 87 3.47 8.00 -16.80
N VAL A 88 2.58 8.61 -17.60
CA VAL A 88 2.03 9.95 -17.32
C VAL A 88 0.66 9.78 -16.66
N THR A 89 0.44 10.43 -15.52
CA THR A 89 -0.85 10.45 -14.80
C THR A 89 -1.93 11.23 -15.57
N LYS A 90 -3.20 11.09 -15.17
CA LYS A 90 -4.33 11.94 -15.60
C LYS A 90 -4.04 13.43 -15.35
N THR A 91 -3.24 13.73 -14.34
CA THR A 91 -2.78 15.09 -14.00
C THR A 91 -1.57 15.56 -14.83
N GLY A 92 -1.06 14.75 -15.75
CA GLY A 92 0.07 15.10 -16.62
C GLY A 92 1.45 14.94 -15.97
N GLN A 93 1.52 14.38 -14.76
CA GLN A 93 2.78 14.14 -14.05
C GLN A 93 3.43 12.85 -14.56
N GLU A 94 4.70 12.91 -14.95
CA GLU A 94 5.49 11.72 -15.23
C GLU A 94 5.88 11.03 -13.93
N VAL A 95 5.64 9.73 -13.86
CA VAL A 95 5.84 8.87 -12.69
C VAL A 95 6.58 7.62 -13.10
N ASN A 96 7.54 7.18 -12.27
CA ASN A 96 8.26 5.93 -12.48
C ASN A 96 7.85 4.88 -11.44
N PHE A 97 7.24 3.78 -11.90
CA PHE A 97 7.15 2.57 -11.11
C PHE A 97 8.44 1.77 -11.27
N ASP A 98 9.34 1.85 -10.30
CA ASP A 98 10.64 1.20 -10.37
C ASP A 98 10.63 -0.21 -9.73
N GLY A 99 10.25 -1.21 -10.52
CA GLY A 99 10.18 -2.60 -10.07
C GLY A 99 11.53 -3.15 -9.59
N LYS A 100 12.66 -2.63 -10.12
CA LYS A 100 14.01 -3.01 -9.69
C LYS A 100 14.29 -2.54 -8.27
N ILE A 101 14.05 -1.26 -7.97
CA ILE A 101 14.22 -0.69 -6.63
C ILE A 101 13.28 -1.39 -5.65
N ILE A 102 12.00 -1.54 -6.00
CA ILE A 102 11.01 -2.19 -5.13
C ILE A 102 11.44 -3.63 -4.82
N SER A 103 11.79 -4.43 -5.84
CA SER A 103 12.24 -5.82 -5.69
C SER A 103 13.49 -5.93 -4.81
N LYS A 104 14.51 -5.11 -5.10
CA LYS A 104 15.75 -5.03 -4.31
C LYS A 104 15.45 -4.70 -2.84
N VAL A 105 14.66 -3.65 -2.60
CA VAL A 105 14.31 -3.18 -1.25
C VAL A 105 13.53 -4.25 -0.46
N LEU A 106 12.64 -5.01 -1.12
CA LEU A 106 11.89 -6.11 -0.50
C LEU A 106 12.74 -7.38 -0.23
N LYS A 107 13.84 -7.57 -0.98
CA LYS A 107 14.79 -8.69 -0.80
C LYS A 107 15.87 -8.38 0.25
N ASP A 108 16.41 -7.16 0.27
CA ASP A 108 17.61 -6.78 1.03
C ASP A 108 17.40 -6.68 2.56
N ASN A 109 16.17 -6.49 3.05
CA ASN A 109 15.96 -5.87 4.38
C ASN A 109 15.49 -6.84 5.48
N ASP A 110 16.05 -8.06 5.55
CA ASP A 110 15.90 -9.04 6.65
C ASP A 110 14.44 -9.28 7.13
N GLY A 111 13.48 -9.14 6.20
CA GLY A 111 12.05 -9.26 6.50
C GLY A 111 11.44 -8.10 7.33
N ARG A 112 12.19 -7.04 7.66
CA ARG A 112 11.64 -5.84 8.33
C ARG A 112 10.68 -5.09 7.42
N LEU A 113 11.06 -4.87 6.15
CA LEU A 113 10.19 -4.20 5.19
C LEU A 113 8.99 -5.05 4.76
N ARG A 114 9.15 -6.39 4.71
CA ARG A 114 8.02 -7.29 4.48
C ARG A 114 6.93 -7.18 5.56
N ARG A 115 7.26 -6.70 6.76
CA ARG A 115 6.27 -6.42 7.83
C ARG A 115 5.55 -5.09 7.66
N LYS A 116 6.13 -4.17 6.89
CA LYS A 116 5.55 -2.86 6.54
C LYS A 116 4.72 -2.94 5.26
N LEU A 117 4.89 -3.99 4.46
CA LEU A 117 4.19 -4.17 3.20
C LEU A 117 2.77 -4.72 3.42
N ILE A 118 1.78 -4.00 2.92
CA ILE A 118 0.39 -4.42 2.82
C ILE A 118 0.05 -4.53 1.32
N PRO A 119 -0.11 -5.74 0.78
CA PRO A 119 -0.65 -5.91 -0.56
C PRO A 119 -2.16 -5.65 -0.54
N VAL A 120 -2.62 -4.78 -1.43
CA VAL A 120 -4.04 -4.45 -1.64
C VAL A 120 -4.44 -4.84 -3.06
N SER A 121 -5.54 -5.56 -3.23
CA SER A 121 -6.09 -5.88 -4.56
C SER A 121 -7.52 -5.35 -4.71
N PHE A 122 -7.81 -4.74 -5.86
CA PHE A 122 -9.15 -4.26 -6.26
C PHE A 122 -9.83 -5.18 -7.28
N VAL A 123 -9.19 -6.31 -7.58
CA VAL A 123 -9.76 -7.43 -8.33
C VAL A 123 -9.80 -8.65 -7.44
N GLU A 124 -10.80 -9.50 -7.66
CA GLU A 124 -10.90 -10.82 -7.04
C GLU A 124 -9.62 -11.61 -7.35
N LEU A 125 -8.75 -11.77 -6.34
CA LEU A 125 -7.51 -12.52 -6.51
C LEU A 125 -7.87 -14.00 -6.71
N PRO A 126 -7.26 -14.71 -7.68
CA PRO A 126 -7.41 -16.15 -7.78
C PRO A 126 -7.10 -16.79 -6.42
N SER A 127 -7.90 -17.79 -6.02
CA SER A 127 -7.86 -18.45 -4.71
C SER A 127 -6.47 -18.98 -4.30
N VAL A 128 -5.54 -19.08 -5.25
CA VAL A 128 -4.13 -19.49 -5.04
C VAL A 128 -3.32 -18.43 -4.29
N LEU A 129 -3.71 -17.15 -4.33
CA LEU A 129 -3.10 -16.06 -3.56
C LEU A 129 -3.75 -15.87 -2.18
N HIS A 130 -4.94 -16.42 -1.99
CA HIS A 130 -5.53 -16.66 -0.68
C HIS A 130 -4.88 -17.91 -0.11
N GLY A 131 -3.71 -17.73 0.53
CA GLY A 131 -2.84 -18.81 1.02
C GLY A 131 -3.61 -20.08 1.36
N ALA A 132 -3.34 -21.14 0.60
CA ALA A 132 -4.05 -22.40 0.69
C ALA A 132 -4.21 -22.85 2.15
N GLY A 133 -5.45 -22.95 2.60
CA GLY A 133 -5.83 -23.61 3.85
C GLY A 133 -6.12 -22.66 5.00
N VAL A 134 -7.41 -22.36 5.17
CA VAL A 134 -7.99 -21.98 6.45
C VAL A 134 -7.72 -23.10 7.46
N THR A 135 -6.63 -22.99 8.21
CA THR A 135 -6.56 -23.50 9.57
C THR A 135 -6.05 -22.39 10.45
N ARG A 136 -6.84 -22.09 11.48
CA ARG A 136 -6.57 -21.15 12.56
C ARG A 136 -5.15 -21.32 13.10
N ARG A 137 -4.17 -20.59 12.56
CA ARG A 137 -2.87 -20.36 13.18
C ARG A 137 -2.44 -18.94 12.90
N LYS A 138 -2.26 -18.18 13.98
CA LYS A 138 -1.55 -16.90 14.04
C LYS A 138 -0.30 -16.93 13.14
N ALA A 139 -0.34 -16.37 11.93
CA ALA A 139 0.86 -16.04 11.17
C ALA A 139 0.56 -15.22 9.90
N ARG A 140 1.17 -14.03 9.85
CA ARG A 140 1.66 -13.31 8.66
C ARG A 140 0.60 -12.78 7.67
N HIS A 141 0.35 -11.47 7.81
CA HIS A 141 -0.08 -10.51 6.77
C HIS A 141 -0.54 -11.17 5.44
N SER A 142 -1.76 -11.68 5.44
CA SER A 142 -2.47 -12.02 4.20
C SER A 142 -2.75 -10.74 3.42
N ALA A 143 -2.78 -10.82 2.09
CA ALA A 143 -3.22 -9.70 1.26
C ALA A 143 -4.63 -9.25 1.67
N ILE A 144 -4.84 -7.93 1.69
CA ILE A 144 -6.17 -7.35 1.90
C ILE A 144 -6.81 -7.23 0.52
N SER A 145 -7.81 -8.06 0.26
CA SER A 145 -8.56 -8.05 -0.99
C SER A 145 -9.84 -7.26 -0.80
N PHE A 146 -10.11 -6.30 -1.67
CA PHE A 146 -11.44 -5.76 -1.87
C PHE A 146 -12.13 -6.62 -2.93
N GLU A 147 -13.21 -7.33 -2.58
CA GLU A 147 -14.02 -8.10 -3.53
C GLU A 147 -14.82 -7.14 -4.42
N ILE A 148 -14.15 -6.52 -5.40
CA ILE A 148 -14.75 -5.56 -6.32
C ILE A 148 -14.62 -6.08 -7.75
N LYS A 149 -15.70 -5.95 -8.53
CA LYS A 149 -15.69 -6.25 -9.97
C LYS A 149 -14.76 -5.29 -10.69
N GLN A 150 -13.95 -5.81 -11.59
CA GLN A 150 -12.98 -5.02 -12.35
C GLN A 150 -13.67 -3.84 -13.06
N GLY A 151 -13.24 -2.61 -12.74
CA GLY A 151 -13.78 -1.39 -13.33
C GLY A 151 -14.93 -0.72 -12.56
N GLU A 152 -15.34 -1.25 -11.40
CA GLU A 152 -16.45 -0.72 -10.59
C GLU A 152 -16.03 -0.28 -9.18
N VAL A 153 -14.77 0.13 -8.97
CA VAL A 153 -14.36 0.66 -7.66
C VAL A 153 -15.06 2.00 -7.43
N THR A 154 -15.96 2.06 -6.46
CA THR A 154 -16.60 3.30 -6.00
C THR A 154 -16.05 3.67 -4.62
N GLU A 155 -16.08 4.96 -4.27
CA GLU A 155 -15.63 5.44 -2.95
C GLU A 155 -16.43 4.76 -1.81
N LEU A 156 -17.74 4.56 -2.00
CA LEU A 156 -18.63 3.80 -1.11
C LEU A 156 -18.22 2.32 -0.90
N MET A 157 -17.49 1.72 -1.85
CA MET A 157 -16.97 0.33 -1.74
C MET A 157 -15.61 0.25 -1.07
N LEU A 158 -14.98 1.41 -0.85
CA LEU A 158 -13.81 1.58 0.00
C LEU A 158 -14.21 2.01 1.42
N GLU A 159 -15.51 2.05 1.74
CA GLU A 159 -16.04 2.27 3.08
C GLU A 159 -16.42 0.93 3.74
N GLY A 160 -16.35 0.84 5.07
CA GLY A 160 -16.75 -0.33 5.85
C GLY A 160 -15.60 -1.22 6.35
N ASP A 161 -15.95 -2.41 6.85
CA ASP A 161 -15.07 -3.29 7.66
C ASP A 161 -13.68 -3.58 7.03
N VAL A 162 -13.58 -3.63 5.70
CA VAL A 162 -12.33 -3.92 4.99
C VAL A 162 -11.37 -2.71 5.03
N LEU A 163 -11.89 -1.49 4.91
CA LEU A 163 -11.11 -0.28 5.09
C LEU A 163 -10.74 -0.08 6.55
N GLU A 164 -11.69 -0.26 7.47
CA GLU A 164 -11.39 -0.23 8.91
C GLU A 164 -10.27 -1.22 9.24
N SER A 165 -10.32 -2.43 8.66
CA SER A 165 -9.26 -3.42 8.77
C SER A 165 -7.93 -2.94 8.18
N LEU A 166 -7.92 -2.27 7.02
CA LEU A 166 -6.71 -1.70 6.43
C LEU A 166 -6.11 -0.60 7.33
N ILE A 167 -6.92 0.34 7.80
CA ILE A 167 -6.52 1.42 8.71
C ILE A 167 -5.99 0.82 10.02
N ASP A 168 -6.67 -0.17 10.58
CA ASP A 168 -6.23 -0.88 11.78
C ASP A 168 -4.89 -1.58 11.57
N VAL A 169 -4.69 -2.22 10.42
CA VAL A 169 -3.43 -2.88 10.08
C VAL A 169 -2.33 -1.82 9.95
N ILE A 170 -2.56 -0.70 9.26
CA ILE A 170 -1.62 0.42 9.14
C ILE A 170 -1.23 0.94 10.54
N LYS A 171 -2.22 1.20 11.41
CA LYS A 171 -1.99 1.67 12.79
C LYS A 171 -1.20 0.67 13.64
N LYS A 172 -1.38 -0.64 13.38
CA LYS A 172 -0.68 -1.72 14.09
C LYS A 172 0.72 -2.02 13.56
N VAL A 173 1.13 -1.48 12.40
CA VAL A 173 2.50 -1.64 11.88
C VAL A 173 3.48 -0.97 12.84
N LYS A 174 4.33 -1.78 13.49
CA LYS A 174 5.35 -1.30 14.42
C LYS A 174 6.43 -0.50 13.66
N THR A 175 6.71 0.69 14.17
CA THR A 175 7.75 1.62 13.73
C THR A 175 9.14 1.00 13.85
#